data_AF-A0A1X0UGH4-F1
#
_entry.id   AF-A0A1X0UGH4-F1
#
_cell.length_a   1.000
_cell.length_b   1.000
_cell.length_c   1.000
_cell.angle_alpha   90.00
_cell.angle_beta   90.00
_cell.angle_gamma   90.00
#
_symmetry.space_group_name_H-M   'P 1'
#
loop_
_entity.id
_entity.type
_entity.pdbx_description
1 polymer ?
#
loop_
_entity_poly.entity_id
_entity_poly.type
_entity_poly.pdbx_seq_one_letter_code
_entity_poly.pdbx_strand_id
1 'polypeptide(L)'
;MTDLDTRPEQAPRRQSPPRRVLAGARNTWRGLTSMRTALVLLFLLAFAAIPGALVPQRSLNAGKVDEYIAARPTLGPLMDKLELFDVFSSFWFTAIYVLLFVSLIGCILPRCIEHGKALRTRPVRAPRNLSRLPHHRRYVADGSPEDTAAIVQAQLRGWRVEKRESNGEVTLSAEKGYLREFGNLVFHISLVLLLAAIALGKLFGYEGNVVVIANDGPGICSTSPAIYDSFRAGNLVDGTGLEPLCVRVEDFKADYLENGQAEQFTSNIEYQAGDDLANNVWKSDVLQVNHPLRVAGDRVYLQGHGYAPTFTVTFPNGETRTETIQWQPTDATTFLSSGVMRIDPPGGLYPDAEDRRKNQIAIEGLFAPTAFFHDKLLSSSFPAMTDPAVAIDIYKGDTGLDTGLPQSLFTLNQEMINQGRLVKQDRINLKPGEASTLSDGTTVRFDGAEEFVNLQVSHDPAQTWVLVFALTMMSGLLVSLVIKRRRVWVRLLADADPRRTVVELGGLARTDQAGWGEEFDNLCERLIADVKTVDANSVNTKNDQEN
;
A
#
# COMPACT_ATOMS: atom_id res chain seq x y z
N MET A 1 38.24 -31.02 -58.07
CA MET A 1 39.18 -31.27 -56.97
C MET A 1 39.62 -29.90 -56.46
N THR A 2 38.97 -29.43 -55.40
CA THR A 2 39.26 -28.16 -54.74
C THR A 2 39.20 -28.47 -53.26
N ASP A 3 40.37 -28.46 -52.63
CA ASP A 3 40.59 -28.76 -51.22
C ASP A 3 39.73 -27.87 -50.33
N LEU A 4 38.96 -28.50 -49.44
CA LEU A 4 38.31 -27.83 -48.32
C LEU A 4 39.37 -27.62 -47.23
N ASP A 5 39.72 -26.36 -47.06
CA ASP A 5 40.61 -25.81 -46.04
C ASP A 5 40.07 -26.14 -44.62
N THR A 6 40.45 -27.29 -44.06
CA THR A 6 40.11 -27.70 -42.70
C THR A 6 40.99 -26.95 -41.70
N ARG A 7 40.54 -25.76 -41.28
CA ARG A 7 41.13 -25.09 -40.12
C ARG A 7 40.94 -25.97 -38.87
N PRO A 8 41.99 -26.22 -38.07
CA PRO A 8 41.84 -27.01 -36.85
C PRO A 8 40.93 -26.30 -35.85
N GLU A 9 39.96 -27.05 -35.33
CA GLU A 9 39.04 -26.59 -34.30
C GLU A 9 39.83 -26.25 -33.04
N GLN A 10 39.90 -24.96 -32.70
CA GLN A 10 40.62 -24.50 -31.51
C GLN A 10 39.94 -25.06 -30.25
N ALA A 11 40.66 -25.90 -29.51
CA ALA A 11 40.20 -26.44 -28.23
C ALA A 11 39.76 -25.30 -27.28
N PRO A 12 38.65 -25.46 -26.53
CA PRO A 12 38.12 -24.40 -25.67
C PRO A 12 39.16 -24.02 -24.61
N ARG A 13 39.64 -22.77 -24.68
CA ARG A 13 40.59 -22.21 -23.71
C ARG A 13 40.05 -22.39 -22.29
N ARG A 14 40.72 -23.20 -21.47
CA ARG A 14 40.37 -23.38 -20.05
C ARG A 14 40.43 -22.02 -19.35
N GLN A 15 39.27 -21.49 -18.96
CA GLN A 15 39.19 -20.21 -18.26
C GLN A 15 39.84 -20.33 -16.87
N SER A 16 40.67 -19.35 -16.50
CA SER A 16 41.29 -19.26 -15.18
C SER A 16 40.23 -19.15 -14.07
N PRO A 17 40.51 -19.58 -12.82
CA PRO A 17 39.57 -19.51 -11.70
C PRO A 17 38.88 -18.13 -11.52
N PRO A 18 39.58 -16.98 -11.56
CA PRO A 18 38.91 -15.67 -11.43
C PRO A 18 37.99 -15.37 -12.63
N ARG A 19 38.34 -15.82 -13.84
CA ARG A 19 37.48 -15.67 -15.02
C ARG A 19 36.23 -16.54 -14.94
N ARG A 20 36.28 -17.70 -14.30
CA ARG A 20 35.09 -18.54 -14.05
C ARG A 20 34.15 -17.90 -13.04
N VAL A 21 34.67 -17.34 -11.95
CA VAL A 21 33.87 -16.61 -10.96
C VAL A 21 33.21 -15.39 -11.59
N LEU A 22 33.96 -14.58 -12.35
CA LEU A 22 33.43 -13.44 -13.09
C LEU A 22 32.38 -13.86 -14.14
N ALA A 23 32.60 -14.97 -14.84
CA ALA A 23 31.64 -15.50 -15.81
C ALA A 23 30.34 -15.95 -15.13
N GLY A 24 30.45 -16.60 -13.97
CA GLY A 24 29.32 -16.98 -13.12
C GLY A 24 28.53 -15.75 -12.68
N ALA A 25 29.17 -14.78 -12.03
CA ALA A 25 28.53 -13.54 -11.58
C ALA A 25 27.83 -12.79 -12.72
N ARG A 26 28.49 -12.67 -13.88
CA ARG A 26 27.91 -12.03 -15.07
C ARG A 26 26.69 -12.79 -15.60
N ASN A 27 26.74 -14.12 -15.63
CA ASN A 27 25.61 -14.92 -16.12
C ASN A 27 24.43 -14.86 -15.15
N THR A 28 24.69 -14.92 -13.83
CA THR A 28 23.66 -14.72 -12.81
C THR A 28 23.03 -13.35 -12.91
N TRP A 29 23.84 -12.28 -13.07
CA TRP A 29 23.33 -10.93 -13.29
C TRP A 29 22.45 -10.84 -14.53
N ARG A 30 22.90 -11.36 -15.68
CA ARG A 30 22.09 -11.39 -16.92
C ARG A 30 20.79 -12.17 -16.76
N GLY A 31 20.82 -13.26 -16.00
CA GLY A 31 19.61 -14.02 -15.66
C GLY A 31 18.65 -13.18 -14.81
N LEU A 32 19.16 -12.54 -13.76
CA LEU A 32 18.36 -11.71 -12.84
C LEU A 32 17.78 -10.48 -13.54
N THR A 33 18.54 -9.81 -14.41
CA THR A 33 18.11 -8.61 -15.16
C THR A 33 17.35 -8.94 -16.46
N SER A 34 16.79 -10.15 -16.59
CA SER A 34 15.99 -10.53 -17.75
C SER A 34 14.50 -10.30 -17.48
N MET A 35 13.76 -9.86 -18.51
CA MET A 35 12.31 -9.66 -18.40
C MET A 35 11.56 -10.93 -18.00
N ARG A 36 12.05 -12.11 -18.45
CA ARG A 36 11.47 -13.40 -18.07
C ARG A 36 11.54 -13.62 -16.57
N THR A 37 12.71 -13.37 -15.97
CA THR A 37 12.90 -13.53 -14.53
C THR A 37 12.04 -12.56 -13.74
N ALA A 38 11.91 -11.31 -14.18
CA ALA A 38 11.01 -10.34 -13.56
C ALA A 38 9.55 -10.84 -13.53
N LEU A 39 9.05 -11.39 -14.64
CA LEU A 39 7.70 -11.95 -14.71
C LEU A 39 7.52 -13.16 -13.80
N VAL A 40 8.50 -14.08 -13.77
CA VAL A 40 8.47 -15.24 -12.87
C VAL A 40 8.47 -14.79 -11.40
N LEU A 41 9.32 -13.83 -11.03
CA LEU A 41 9.38 -13.29 -9.68
C LEU A 41 8.08 -12.57 -9.29
N LEU A 42 7.44 -11.88 -10.23
CA LEU A 42 6.12 -11.28 -10.00
C LEU A 42 5.05 -12.34 -9.69
N PHE A 43 4.99 -13.43 -10.47
CA PHE A 43 4.08 -14.55 -10.17
C PHE A 43 4.41 -15.24 -8.86
N LEU A 44 5.70 -15.42 -8.57
CA LEU A 44 6.15 -16.02 -7.32
C LEU A 44 5.77 -15.15 -6.13
N LEU A 45 5.89 -13.82 -6.23
CA LEU A 45 5.46 -12.86 -5.21
C LEU A 45 3.95 -12.95 -4.98
N ALA A 46 3.15 -13.04 -6.05
CA ALA A 46 1.71 -13.20 -5.94
C ALA A 46 1.33 -14.52 -5.24
N PHE A 47 1.99 -15.63 -5.59
CA PHE A 47 1.79 -16.92 -4.94
C PHE A 47 2.22 -16.90 -3.45
N ALA A 48 3.34 -16.27 -3.17
CA ALA A 48 3.89 -16.03 -1.84
C ALA A 48 2.95 -15.22 -0.93
N ALA A 49 2.09 -14.36 -1.49
CA ALA A 49 1.12 -13.58 -0.74
C ALA A 49 -0.15 -14.36 -0.33
N ILE A 50 -0.45 -15.51 -0.97
CA ILE A 50 -1.68 -16.29 -0.73
C ILE A 50 -1.83 -16.71 0.75
N PRO A 51 -0.80 -17.28 1.41
CA PRO A 51 -0.92 -17.65 2.82
C PRO A 51 -1.27 -16.44 3.70
N GLY A 52 -0.70 -15.27 3.39
CA GLY A 52 -0.94 -14.03 4.14
C GLY A 52 -2.40 -13.57 4.14
N ALA A 53 -3.19 -14.00 3.15
CA ALA A 53 -4.63 -13.74 3.07
C ALA A 53 -5.49 -14.85 3.69
N LEU A 54 -4.96 -16.07 3.86
CA LEU A 54 -5.71 -17.23 4.32
C LEU A 54 -5.55 -17.52 5.82
N VAL A 55 -4.43 -17.11 6.43
CA VAL A 55 -4.15 -17.35 7.85
C VAL A 55 -4.05 -16.03 8.61
N PRO A 56 -4.42 -15.99 9.90
CA PRO A 56 -4.29 -14.78 10.71
C PRO A 56 -2.87 -14.20 10.63
N GLN A 57 -2.74 -12.89 10.47
CA GLN A 57 -1.43 -12.23 10.47
C GLN A 57 -1.20 -11.53 11.80
N ARG A 58 -0.02 -11.71 12.40
CA ARG A 58 0.33 -11.11 13.70
C ARG A 58 0.36 -9.59 13.64
N SER A 59 0.65 -9.03 12.47
CA SER A 59 0.54 -7.60 12.19
C SER A 59 -0.90 -7.08 12.29
N LEU A 60 -1.92 -7.90 12.08
CA LEU A 60 -3.32 -7.49 12.16
C LEU A 60 -3.94 -7.82 13.53
N ASN A 61 -3.66 -9.01 14.06
CA ASN A 61 -4.19 -9.45 15.35
C ASN A 61 -3.31 -10.55 15.93
N ALA A 62 -2.45 -10.19 16.89
CA ALA A 62 -1.56 -11.15 17.56
C ALA A 62 -2.35 -12.21 18.36
N GLY A 63 -3.42 -11.81 19.06
CA GLY A 63 -4.24 -12.73 19.85
C GLY A 63 -4.87 -13.85 19.02
N LYS A 64 -5.38 -13.55 17.82
CA LYS A 64 -5.91 -14.56 16.88
C LYS A 64 -4.83 -15.53 16.40
N VAL A 65 -3.59 -15.08 16.26
CA VAL A 65 -2.47 -15.96 15.91
C VAL A 65 -2.17 -16.90 17.08
N ASP A 66 -2.11 -16.37 18.29
CA ASP A 66 -1.83 -17.16 19.50
C ASP A 66 -2.93 -18.20 19.75
N GLU A 67 -4.20 -17.83 19.59
CA GLU A 67 -5.34 -18.75 19.64
C GLU A 67 -5.23 -19.84 18.55
N TYR A 68 -4.88 -19.45 17.32
CA TYR A 68 -4.73 -20.38 16.20
C TYR A 68 -3.62 -21.41 16.45
N ILE A 69 -2.50 -20.98 17.03
CA ILE A 69 -1.37 -21.83 17.42
C ILE A 69 -1.77 -22.76 18.57
N ALA A 70 -2.41 -22.21 19.62
CA ALA A 70 -2.88 -22.98 20.77
C ALA A 70 -3.91 -24.06 20.36
N ALA A 71 -4.82 -23.74 19.44
CA ALA A 71 -5.81 -24.67 18.91
C ALA A 71 -5.19 -25.79 18.02
N ARG A 72 -3.95 -25.63 17.56
CA ARG A 72 -3.26 -26.57 16.65
C ARG A 72 -1.82 -26.86 17.12
N PRO A 73 -1.62 -27.69 18.15
CA PRO A 73 -0.32 -27.85 18.82
C PRO A 73 0.83 -28.36 17.95
N THR A 74 0.55 -29.05 16.84
CA THR A 74 1.57 -29.58 15.92
C THR A 74 1.78 -28.69 14.69
N LEU A 75 0.69 -28.33 14.02
CA LEU A 75 0.73 -27.54 12.79
C LEU A 75 1.05 -26.06 13.07
N GLY A 76 0.50 -25.49 14.16
CA GLY A 76 0.68 -24.08 14.52
C GLY A 76 2.16 -23.69 14.68
N PRO A 77 2.94 -24.37 15.55
CA PRO A 77 4.36 -24.07 15.72
C PRO A 77 5.20 -24.28 14.44
N LEU A 78 4.83 -25.24 13.59
CA LEU A 78 5.51 -25.44 12.29
C LEU A 78 5.24 -24.26 11.35
N MET A 79 3.99 -23.81 11.26
CA MET A 79 3.59 -22.66 10.44
C MET A 79 4.26 -21.37 10.92
N ASP A 80 4.37 -21.18 12.23
CA ASP A 80 5.04 -20.03 12.85
C ASP A 80 6.55 -20.05 12.54
N LYS A 81 7.20 -21.22 12.60
CA LYS A 81 8.60 -21.39 12.19
C LYS A 81 8.84 -21.15 10.68
N LEU A 82 7.83 -21.38 9.85
CA LEU A 82 7.85 -21.06 8.42
C LEU A 82 7.46 -19.59 8.13
N GLU A 83 7.21 -18.79 9.18
CA GLU A 83 6.82 -17.37 9.10
C GLU A 83 5.48 -17.14 8.37
N LEU A 84 4.56 -18.12 8.40
CA LEU A 84 3.25 -18.00 7.72
C LEU A 84 2.29 -17.03 8.42
N PHE A 85 2.51 -16.71 9.69
CA PHE A 85 1.76 -15.67 10.41
C PHE A 85 2.39 -14.27 10.28
N ASP A 86 3.53 -14.19 9.62
CA ASP A 86 4.35 -12.98 9.40
C ASP A 86 4.80 -12.90 7.93
N VAL A 87 3.93 -13.31 7.00
CA VAL A 87 4.26 -13.51 5.56
C VAL A 87 4.92 -12.27 4.95
N PHE A 88 4.37 -11.08 5.23
CA PHE A 88 4.83 -9.82 4.64
C PHE A 88 6.17 -9.32 5.19
N SER A 89 6.62 -9.84 6.33
CA SER A 89 7.94 -9.56 6.94
C SER A 89 8.89 -10.76 6.90
N SER A 90 8.43 -11.90 6.37
CA SER A 90 9.21 -13.13 6.28
C SER A 90 10.47 -12.97 5.42
N PHE A 91 11.49 -13.77 5.72
CA PHE A 91 12.75 -13.78 4.97
C PHE A 91 12.52 -14.15 3.50
N TRP A 92 11.68 -15.16 3.24
CA TRP A 92 11.42 -15.66 1.89
C TRP A 92 10.62 -14.66 1.04
N PHE A 93 9.61 -13.99 1.61
CA PHE A 93 8.86 -12.95 0.91
C PHE A 93 9.76 -11.76 0.59
N THR A 94 10.55 -11.32 1.56
CA THR A 94 11.53 -10.23 1.40
C THR A 94 12.59 -10.58 0.35
N ALA A 95 13.07 -11.82 0.30
CA ALA A 95 14.01 -12.26 -0.72
C ALA A 95 13.41 -12.17 -2.14
N ILE A 96 12.17 -12.62 -2.33
CA ILE A 96 11.47 -12.50 -3.63
C ILE A 96 11.31 -11.02 -4.01
N TYR A 97 10.89 -10.18 -3.06
CA TYR A 97 10.73 -8.74 -3.25
C TYR A 97 12.04 -8.06 -3.67
N VAL A 98 13.15 -8.32 -2.97
CA VAL A 98 14.47 -7.76 -3.28
C VAL A 98 14.96 -8.24 -4.65
N LEU A 99 14.80 -9.52 -4.97
CA LEU A 99 15.17 -10.06 -6.28
C LEU A 99 14.35 -9.42 -7.40
N LEU A 100 13.05 -9.23 -7.18
CA LEU A 100 12.16 -8.55 -8.13
C LEU A 100 12.61 -7.11 -8.33
N PHE A 101 12.91 -6.38 -7.26
CA PHE A 101 13.38 -5.00 -7.31
C PHE A 101 14.70 -4.86 -8.08
N VAL A 102 15.69 -5.70 -7.79
CA VAL A 102 16.97 -5.74 -8.53
C VAL A 102 16.75 -6.10 -10.00
N SER A 103 15.86 -7.06 -10.28
CA SER A 103 15.50 -7.46 -11.64
C SER A 103 14.89 -6.30 -12.43
N LEU A 104 13.94 -5.56 -11.84
CA LEU A 104 13.31 -4.38 -12.44
C LEU A 104 14.34 -3.30 -12.76
N ILE A 105 15.19 -2.92 -11.80
CA ILE A 105 16.26 -1.93 -12.02
C ILE A 105 17.18 -2.38 -13.16
N GLY A 106 17.57 -3.65 -13.15
CA GLY A 106 18.41 -4.25 -14.18
C GLY A 106 17.79 -4.25 -15.57
N CYS A 107 16.46 -4.36 -15.67
CA CYS A 107 15.73 -4.25 -16.94
C CYS A 107 15.57 -2.79 -17.40
N ILE A 108 15.38 -1.86 -16.47
CA ILE A 108 15.10 -0.45 -16.76
C ILE A 108 16.37 0.30 -17.17
N LEU A 109 17.48 0.09 -16.48
CA LEU A 109 18.70 0.88 -16.68
C LEU A 109 19.24 0.83 -18.14
N PRO A 110 19.38 -0.36 -18.79
CA PRO A 110 19.78 -0.41 -20.20
C PRO A 110 18.76 0.26 -21.13
N ARG A 111 17.47 0.16 -20.80
CA ARG A 111 16.39 0.76 -21.58
C ARG A 111 16.41 2.28 -21.52
N CYS A 112 16.73 2.86 -20.35
CA CYS A 112 16.96 4.31 -20.21
C CYS A 112 18.08 4.79 -21.14
N ILE A 113 19.20 4.06 -21.17
CA ILE A 113 20.36 4.39 -21.99
C ILE A 113 20.01 4.33 -23.48
N GLU A 114 19.36 3.25 -23.92
CA GLU A 114 18.95 3.08 -25.32
C GLU A 114 17.90 4.13 -25.74
N HIS A 115 16.96 4.48 -24.87
CA HIS A 115 16.02 5.57 -25.14
C HIS A 115 16.73 6.92 -25.28
N GLY A 116 17.68 7.23 -24.38
CA GLY A 116 18.51 8.42 -24.47
C GLY A 116 19.29 8.52 -25.79
N LYS A 117 19.83 7.39 -26.28
CA LYS A 117 20.45 7.31 -27.60
C LYS A 117 19.42 7.51 -28.72
N ALA A 118 18.25 6.88 -28.63
CA ALA A 118 17.20 6.96 -29.64
C ALA A 118 16.61 8.37 -29.81
N LEU A 119 16.64 9.21 -28.76
CA LEU A 119 16.28 10.63 -28.88
C LEU A 119 17.24 11.40 -29.80
N ARG A 120 18.51 10.97 -29.89
CA ARG A 120 19.55 11.59 -30.72
C ARG A 120 19.64 11.00 -32.12
N THR A 121 19.04 9.85 -32.40
CA THR A 121 19.13 9.21 -33.72
C THR A 121 18.19 9.87 -34.74
N ARG A 122 18.66 9.93 -36.00
CA ARG A 122 17.85 10.46 -37.12
C ARG A 122 16.80 9.43 -37.57
N PRO A 123 15.65 9.85 -38.12
CA PRO A 123 14.66 8.96 -38.74
C PRO A 123 15.29 7.92 -39.67
N VAL A 124 14.81 6.67 -39.60
CA VAL A 124 15.37 5.56 -40.39
C VAL A 124 15.18 5.80 -41.89
N ARG A 125 16.19 5.45 -42.72
CA ARG A 125 16.14 5.57 -44.19
C ARG A 125 14.92 4.87 -44.79
N ALA A 126 14.41 5.40 -45.90
CA ALA A 126 13.33 4.77 -46.65
C ALA A 126 13.74 3.36 -47.13
N PRO A 127 12.86 2.35 -47.00
CA PRO A 127 13.10 1.01 -47.57
C PRO A 127 13.35 1.09 -49.07
N ARG A 128 14.18 0.19 -49.62
CA ARG A 128 14.44 0.12 -51.07
C ARG A 128 13.17 -0.11 -51.91
N ASN A 129 12.19 -0.81 -51.36
CA ASN A 129 10.92 -1.07 -52.04
C ASN A 129 9.75 -0.76 -51.11
N LEU A 130 9.02 0.33 -51.38
CA LEU A 130 7.90 0.81 -50.57
C LEU A 130 6.63 -0.01 -50.80
N SER A 131 6.46 -0.66 -51.95
CA SER A 131 5.27 -1.46 -52.26
C SER A 131 5.16 -2.75 -51.42
N ARG A 132 6.24 -3.13 -50.73
CA ARG A 132 6.25 -4.24 -49.75
C ARG A 132 5.70 -3.86 -48.38
N LEU A 133 5.45 -2.57 -48.13
CA LEU A 133 4.85 -2.14 -46.87
C LEU A 133 3.35 -2.47 -46.86
N PRO A 134 2.76 -2.81 -45.70
CA PRO A 134 1.34 -3.15 -45.60
C PRO A 134 0.40 -2.05 -46.14
N HIS A 135 0.80 -0.78 -46.00
CA HIS A 135 0.09 0.35 -46.56
C HIS A 135 1.03 1.13 -47.48
N HIS A 136 0.63 1.20 -48.75
CA HIS A 136 1.36 1.86 -49.81
C HIS A 136 0.39 2.57 -50.76
N ARG A 137 0.76 3.76 -51.20
CA ARG A 137 0.06 4.54 -52.22
C ARG A 137 1.08 5.11 -53.20
N ARG A 138 0.68 5.22 -54.47
CA ARG A 138 1.49 5.79 -55.54
C ARG A 138 0.68 6.85 -56.26
N TYR A 139 1.27 8.01 -56.47
CA TYR A 139 0.69 9.15 -57.18
C TYR A 139 1.66 9.68 -58.23
N VAL A 140 1.14 10.41 -59.22
CA VAL A 140 1.94 11.16 -60.19
C VAL A 140 1.59 12.64 -60.04
N ALA A 141 2.61 13.46 -59.85
CA ALA A 141 2.51 14.87 -59.57
C ALA A 141 3.21 15.71 -60.64
N ASP A 142 2.67 16.87 -60.98
CA ASP A 142 3.37 17.86 -61.80
C ASP A 142 4.41 18.62 -60.96
N GLY A 143 5.61 18.80 -61.51
CA GLY A 143 6.72 19.49 -60.87
C GLY A 143 7.96 18.63 -60.66
N SER A 144 9.04 19.26 -60.20
CA SER A 144 10.30 18.56 -59.90
C SER A 144 10.18 17.74 -58.60
N PRO A 145 11.00 16.69 -58.43
CA PRO A 145 11.04 15.93 -57.18
C PRO A 145 11.39 16.79 -55.96
N GLU A 146 12.18 17.85 -56.14
CA GLU A 146 12.61 18.74 -55.07
C GLU A 146 11.49 19.68 -54.61
N ASP A 147 10.76 20.29 -55.55
CA ASP A 147 9.62 21.16 -55.26
C ASP A 147 8.50 20.38 -54.59
N THR A 148 8.20 19.19 -55.14
CA THR A 148 7.19 18.28 -54.58
C THR A 148 7.58 17.83 -53.17
N ALA A 149 8.87 17.56 -52.93
CA ALA A 149 9.34 17.18 -51.60
C ALA A 149 9.18 18.32 -50.58
N ALA A 150 9.39 19.58 -50.98
CA ALA A 150 9.20 20.73 -50.10
C ALA A 150 7.72 20.88 -49.67
N ILE A 151 6.79 20.70 -50.62
CA ILE A 151 5.33 20.73 -50.35
C ILE A 151 4.93 19.60 -49.38
N VAL A 152 5.35 18.37 -49.67
CA VAL A 152 5.04 17.20 -48.82
C VAL A 152 5.67 17.35 -47.42
N GLN A 153 6.90 17.86 -47.33
CA GLN A 153 7.55 18.12 -46.05
C GLN A 153 6.81 19.19 -45.22
N ALA A 154 6.26 20.22 -45.86
CA ALA A 154 5.48 21.26 -45.18
C ALA A 154 4.19 20.71 -44.54
N GLN A 155 3.62 19.64 -45.10
CA GLN A 155 2.43 18.94 -44.59
C GLN A 155 2.72 17.95 -43.45
N LEU A 156 4.00 17.68 -43.15
CA LEU A 156 4.45 16.81 -42.05
C LEU A 156 4.70 17.57 -40.74
N ARG A 157 3.91 18.62 -40.45
CA ARG A 157 4.04 19.39 -39.19
C ARG A 157 3.85 18.50 -37.96
N GLY A 158 4.74 18.64 -36.99
CA GLY A 158 4.76 17.81 -35.77
C GLY A 158 5.38 16.41 -35.95
N TRP A 159 5.93 16.11 -37.13
CA TRP A 159 6.75 14.93 -37.36
C TRP A 159 8.23 15.29 -37.34
N ARG A 160 9.07 14.35 -36.90
CA ARG A 160 10.52 14.47 -37.11
C ARG A 160 10.83 13.97 -38.50
N VAL A 161 11.17 14.88 -39.41
CA VAL A 161 11.43 14.59 -40.82
C VAL A 161 12.93 14.65 -41.10
N GLU A 162 13.45 13.68 -41.86
CA GLU A 162 14.78 13.74 -42.46
C GLU A 162 14.64 13.64 -43.97
N LYS A 163 15.08 14.68 -44.68
CA LYS A 163 15.21 14.71 -46.14
C LYS A 163 16.57 14.12 -46.54
N ARG A 164 16.59 13.27 -47.55
CA ARG A 164 17.83 12.75 -48.16
C ARG A 164 17.69 12.73 -49.67
N GLU A 165 18.76 13.13 -50.34
CA GLU A 165 18.85 13.21 -51.80
C GLU A 165 19.96 12.26 -52.26
N SER A 166 19.67 11.44 -53.27
CA SER A 166 20.63 10.49 -53.85
C SER A 166 20.23 10.14 -55.28
N ASN A 167 21.14 10.27 -56.25
CA ASN A 167 20.97 9.81 -57.64
C ASN A 167 19.64 10.28 -58.31
N GLY A 168 19.22 11.53 -58.09
CA GLY A 168 17.97 12.07 -58.66
C GLY A 168 16.69 11.62 -57.95
N GLU A 169 16.81 10.88 -56.84
CA GLU A 169 15.72 10.50 -55.94
C GLU A 169 15.74 11.38 -54.68
N VAL A 170 14.57 11.89 -54.29
CA VAL A 170 14.37 12.56 -53.00
C VAL A 170 13.57 11.65 -52.08
N THR A 171 14.06 11.41 -50.86
CA THR A 171 13.34 10.64 -49.85
C THR A 171 13.08 11.46 -48.59
N LEU A 172 11.88 11.37 -48.07
CA LEU A 172 11.49 11.92 -46.77
C LEU A 172 11.19 10.77 -45.82
N SER A 173 11.92 10.71 -44.72
CA SER A 173 11.63 9.79 -43.61
C SER A 173 10.99 10.57 -42.46
N ALA A 174 9.75 10.26 -42.11
CA ALA A 174 9.01 10.94 -41.04
C ALA A 174 8.65 9.97 -39.90
N GLU A 175 8.97 10.34 -38.66
CA GLU A 175 8.56 9.60 -37.45
C GLU A 175 7.76 10.49 -36.48
N LYS A 176 6.72 9.92 -35.86
CA LYS A 176 5.89 10.55 -34.81
C LYS A 176 5.68 9.60 -33.63
N GLY A 177 5.46 10.17 -32.44
CA GLY A 177 5.10 9.41 -31.23
C GLY A 177 6.27 8.99 -30.34
N TYR A 178 7.36 9.77 -30.30
CA TYR A 178 8.53 9.50 -29.45
C TYR A 178 8.21 9.50 -27.95
N LEU A 179 7.21 10.30 -27.53
CA LEU A 179 6.74 10.39 -26.14
C LEU A 179 6.12 9.08 -25.62
N ARG A 180 5.69 8.16 -26.51
CA ARG A 180 5.14 6.87 -26.08
C ARG A 180 6.15 6.06 -25.26
N GLU A 181 7.36 5.91 -25.81
CA GLU A 181 8.42 5.13 -25.16
C GLU A 181 8.92 5.84 -23.90
N PHE A 182 8.92 7.17 -23.91
CA PHE A 182 9.21 7.97 -22.71
C PHE A 182 8.18 7.73 -21.61
N GLY A 183 6.88 7.79 -21.92
CA GLY A 183 5.81 7.49 -20.97
C GLY A 183 5.91 6.08 -20.40
N ASN A 184 6.20 5.09 -21.26
CA ASN A 184 6.44 3.73 -20.81
C ASN A 184 7.66 3.63 -19.87
N LEU A 185 8.73 4.37 -20.14
CA LEU A 185 9.91 4.41 -19.28
C LEU A 185 9.61 5.09 -17.92
N VAL A 186 8.89 6.21 -17.94
CA VAL A 186 8.44 6.93 -16.74
C VAL A 186 7.57 6.03 -15.88
N PHE A 187 6.66 5.24 -16.47
CA PHE A 187 5.85 4.27 -15.75
C PHE A 187 6.72 3.27 -14.96
N HIS A 188 7.69 2.63 -15.62
CA HIS A 188 8.55 1.63 -14.98
C HIS A 188 9.47 2.25 -13.92
N ILE A 189 10.04 3.43 -14.18
CA ILE A 189 10.86 4.16 -13.19
C ILE A 189 10.01 4.53 -11.97
N SER A 190 8.82 5.07 -12.20
CA SER A 190 7.90 5.47 -11.12
C SER A 190 7.49 4.26 -10.27
N LEU A 191 7.27 3.10 -10.88
CA LEU A 191 7.01 1.86 -10.15
C LEU A 191 8.18 1.50 -9.21
N VAL A 192 9.42 1.54 -9.69
CA VAL A 192 10.60 1.28 -8.85
C VAL A 192 10.72 2.33 -7.74
N LEU A 193 10.52 3.60 -8.05
CA LEU A 193 10.61 4.67 -7.05
C LEU A 193 9.48 4.58 -6.02
N LEU A 194 8.28 4.17 -6.41
CA LEU A 194 7.16 3.89 -5.51
C LEU A 194 7.53 2.77 -4.53
N LEU A 195 8.04 1.65 -5.03
CA LEU A 195 8.48 0.52 -4.20
C LEU A 195 9.61 0.93 -3.25
N ALA A 196 10.56 1.76 -3.72
CA ALA A 196 11.61 2.32 -2.88
C ALA A 196 11.05 3.23 -1.79
N ALA A 197 10.09 4.12 -2.13
CA ALA A 197 9.45 5.00 -1.17
C ALA A 197 8.71 4.22 -0.09
N ILE A 198 7.92 3.20 -0.45
CA ILE A 198 7.23 2.33 0.53
C ILE A 198 8.24 1.63 1.46
N ALA A 199 9.33 1.10 0.90
CA ALA A 199 10.37 0.45 1.69
C ALA A 199 11.06 1.43 2.65
N LEU A 200 11.35 2.66 2.20
CA LEU A 200 11.90 3.71 3.05
C LEU A 200 10.91 4.15 4.14
N GLY A 201 9.62 4.30 3.81
CA GLY A 201 8.57 4.59 4.79
C GLY A 201 8.48 3.52 5.88
N LYS A 202 8.60 2.24 5.52
CA LYS A 202 8.67 1.14 6.51
C LYS A 202 9.96 1.10 7.32
N LEU A 203 11.06 1.63 6.79
CA LEU A 203 12.35 1.62 7.46
C LEU A 203 12.51 2.77 8.47
N PHE A 204 11.93 3.93 8.15
CA PHE A 204 12.05 5.17 8.92
C PHE A 204 10.75 5.60 9.62
N GLY A 205 9.63 4.93 9.34
CA GLY A 205 8.34 5.22 9.96
C GLY A 205 8.12 4.46 11.25
N TYR A 206 7.11 4.89 12.00
CA TYR A 206 6.62 4.22 13.19
C TYR A 206 5.09 4.29 13.28
N GLU A 207 4.54 3.39 14.06
CA GLU A 207 3.11 3.25 14.31
C GLU A 207 2.91 2.84 15.78
N GLY A 208 2.16 3.63 16.52
CA GLY A 208 1.75 3.34 17.89
C GLY A 208 0.23 3.29 17.99
N ASN A 209 -0.31 2.28 18.67
CA ASN A 209 -1.74 2.21 19.01
C ASN A 209 -1.91 2.39 20.51
N VAL A 210 -2.89 3.18 20.91
CA VAL A 210 -3.21 3.45 22.32
C VAL A 210 -4.71 3.60 22.52
N VAL A 211 -5.23 3.02 23.60
CA VAL A 211 -6.60 3.25 24.04
C VAL A 211 -6.67 4.46 24.97
N VAL A 212 -7.58 5.38 24.68
CA VAL A 212 -7.82 6.59 25.46
C VAL A 212 -9.29 6.66 25.84
N ILE A 213 -9.58 6.78 27.14
CA ILE A 213 -10.94 6.97 27.64
C ILE A 213 -11.41 8.37 27.22
N ALA A 214 -12.61 8.44 26.65
CA ALA A 214 -13.21 9.63 26.06
C ALA A 214 -14.03 10.39 27.11
N ASN A 215 -13.33 10.96 28.09
CA ASN A 215 -13.94 11.60 29.26
C ASN A 215 -13.24 12.93 29.65
N ASP A 216 -12.68 13.64 28.67
CA ASP A 216 -11.88 14.87 28.88
C ASP A 216 -10.73 14.67 29.90
N GLY A 217 -10.18 13.46 29.90
CA GLY A 217 -9.08 13.05 30.78
C GLY A 217 -7.72 13.64 30.37
N PRO A 218 -6.63 13.18 31.01
CA PRO A 218 -5.28 13.68 30.72
C PRO A 218 -4.81 13.41 29.27
N GLY A 219 -5.45 12.48 28.57
CA GLY A 219 -5.10 12.11 27.20
C GLY A 219 -3.77 11.34 27.12
N ILE A 220 -3.11 11.44 25.97
CA ILE A 220 -1.82 10.79 25.69
C ILE A 220 -0.83 11.81 25.15
N CYS A 221 0.46 11.59 25.40
CA CYS A 221 1.55 12.37 24.82
C CYS A 221 2.62 11.43 24.24
N SER A 222 2.84 11.51 22.93
CA SER A 222 3.79 10.71 22.15
C SER A 222 5.24 11.13 22.41
N THR A 223 5.74 10.85 23.62
CA THR A 223 7.14 11.16 24.01
C THR A 223 8.00 9.92 24.16
N SER A 224 7.39 8.74 24.24
CA SER A 224 8.08 7.46 24.41
C SER A 224 7.20 6.30 23.91
N PRO A 225 7.80 5.20 23.40
CA PRO A 225 7.07 3.98 23.05
C PRO A 225 6.24 3.41 24.20
N ALA A 226 6.63 3.66 25.46
CA ALA A 226 5.96 3.13 26.64
C ALA A 226 4.54 3.69 26.89
N ILE A 227 4.16 4.77 26.20
CA ILE A 227 2.81 5.35 26.27
C ILE A 227 1.83 4.58 25.39
N TYR A 228 2.33 3.80 24.42
CA TYR A 228 1.50 3.03 23.50
C TYR A 228 1.28 1.61 24.00
N ASP A 229 0.05 1.10 23.86
CA ASP A 229 -0.30 -0.29 24.15
C ASP A 229 0.41 -1.26 23.19
N SER A 230 0.63 -0.81 21.96
CA SER A 230 1.49 -1.50 20.99
C SER A 230 2.26 -0.49 20.16
N PHE A 231 3.54 -0.75 19.96
CA PHE A 231 4.41 0.12 19.18
C PHE A 231 5.20 -0.70 18.16
N ARG A 232 5.19 -0.25 16.91
CA ARG A 232 5.92 -0.84 15.80
C ARG A 232 6.72 0.23 15.11
N ALA A 233 8.01 -0.02 14.97
CA ALA A 233 8.95 0.88 14.35
C ALA A 233 9.71 0.17 13.24
N GLY A 234 10.12 0.94 12.23
CA GLY A 234 11.10 0.46 11.26
C GLY A 234 12.46 0.20 11.90
N ASN A 235 13.30 -0.61 11.25
CA ASN A 235 14.59 -1.04 11.82
C ASN A 235 15.58 0.11 12.11
N LEU A 236 15.35 1.32 11.61
CA LEU A 236 16.18 2.51 11.88
C LEU A 236 15.55 3.46 12.92
N VAL A 237 14.41 3.10 13.48
CA VAL A 237 13.74 3.85 14.54
C VAL A 237 13.84 3.04 15.83
N ASP A 238 14.53 3.60 16.84
CA ASP A 238 14.75 2.96 18.14
C ASP A 238 13.72 3.39 19.20
N GLY A 239 12.72 4.20 18.79
CA GLY A 239 11.72 4.77 19.68
C GLY A 239 12.17 6.05 20.39
N THR A 240 13.39 6.51 20.15
CA THR A 240 13.84 7.84 20.58
C THR A 240 13.55 8.88 19.49
N GLY A 241 13.30 10.13 19.89
CA GLY A 241 13.03 11.21 18.94
C GLY A 241 11.69 11.08 18.19
N LEU A 242 10.68 10.48 18.83
CA LEU A 242 9.30 10.57 18.35
C LEU A 242 8.88 12.04 18.26
N GLU A 243 8.03 12.37 17.30
CA GLU A 243 7.48 13.72 17.20
C GLU A 243 6.60 13.99 18.43
N PRO A 244 6.91 15.02 19.25
CA PRO A 244 6.11 15.33 20.42
C PRO A 244 4.70 15.77 20.00
N LEU A 245 3.71 14.99 20.42
CA LEU A 245 2.30 15.23 20.14
C LEU A 245 1.48 14.82 21.36
N CYS A 246 0.67 15.73 21.90
CA CYS A 246 -0.31 15.41 22.92
C CYS A 246 -1.72 15.45 22.34
N VAL A 247 -2.57 14.49 22.70
CA VAL A 247 -3.96 14.39 22.28
C VAL A 247 -4.83 14.08 23.49
N ARG A 248 -5.86 14.89 23.72
CA ARG A 248 -6.94 14.65 24.67
C ARG A 248 -8.20 14.28 23.91
N VAL A 249 -8.96 13.36 24.47
CA VAL A 249 -10.23 12.92 23.91
C VAL A 249 -11.32 13.43 24.83
N GLU A 250 -12.04 14.45 24.35
CA GLU A 250 -13.13 15.07 25.11
C GLU A 250 -14.30 14.09 25.20
N ASP A 251 -14.71 13.57 24.04
CA ASP A 251 -15.79 12.61 23.90
C ASP A 251 -15.61 11.68 22.70
N PHE A 252 -16.49 10.69 22.64
CA PHE A 252 -16.70 9.85 21.48
C PHE A 252 -18.20 9.77 21.21
N LYS A 253 -18.56 9.53 19.96
CA LYS A 253 -19.92 9.24 19.56
C LYS A 253 -19.94 8.27 18.39
N ALA A 254 -20.70 7.20 18.54
CA ALA A 254 -21.06 6.28 17.48
C ALA A 254 -22.54 6.39 17.12
N ASP A 255 -22.83 6.66 15.85
CA ASP A 255 -24.19 6.62 15.31
C ASP A 255 -24.43 5.24 14.66
N TYR A 256 -25.54 4.59 15.02
CA TYR A 256 -25.90 3.25 14.53
C TYR A 256 -27.28 3.26 13.88
N LEU A 257 -27.43 2.48 12.81
CA LEU A 257 -28.72 2.12 12.23
C LEU A 257 -29.50 1.20 13.18
N GLU A 258 -30.81 1.07 12.98
CA GLU A 258 -31.69 0.20 13.80
C GLU A 258 -31.25 -1.28 13.84
N ASN A 259 -30.52 -1.73 12.82
CA ASN A 259 -29.97 -3.09 12.75
C ASN A 259 -28.60 -3.24 13.47
N GLY A 260 -28.09 -2.19 14.13
CA GLY A 260 -26.81 -2.18 14.83
C GLY A 260 -25.59 -1.89 13.94
N GLN A 261 -25.77 -1.66 12.64
CA GLN A 261 -24.68 -1.29 11.76
C GLN A 261 -24.25 0.16 12.03
N ALA A 262 -22.94 0.38 12.16
CA ALA A 262 -22.40 1.73 12.34
C ALA A 262 -22.59 2.60 11.09
N GLU A 263 -23.07 3.82 11.29
CA GLU A 263 -23.20 4.86 10.28
C GLU A 263 -21.98 5.79 10.30
N GLN A 264 -21.62 6.29 11.48
CA GLN A 264 -20.55 7.27 11.65
C GLN A 264 -19.90 7.12 13.03
N PHE A 265 -18.58 7.33 13.08
CA PHE A 265 -17.82 7.49 14.33
C PHE A 265 -17.17 8.86 14.35
N THR A 266 -17.35 9.57 15.46
CA THR A 266 -16.83 10.93 15.66
C THR A 266 -16.26 11.03 17.06
N SER A 267 -15.15 11.77 17.21
CA SER A 267 -14.57 12.06 18.51
C SER A 267 -14.05 13.49 18.52
N ASN A 268 -14.53 14.28 19.47
CA ASN A 268 -13.98 15.62 19.70
C ASN A 268 -12.67 15.47 20.47
N ILE A 269 -11.62 16.11 19.95
CA ILE A 269 -10.29 16.04 20.54
C ILE A 269 -9.70 17.44 20.70
N GLU A 270 -8.79 17.55 21.66
CA GLU A 270 -7.82 18.65 21.68
C GLU A 270 -6.43 18.09 21.45
N TYR A 271 -5.56 18.83 20.76
CA TYR A 271 -4.18 18.43 20.55
C TYR A 271 -3.18 19.58 20.74
N GLN A 272 -1.93 19.21 21.00
CA GLN A 272 -0.76 20.10 21.04
C GLN A 272 0.40 19.48 20.26
N ALA A 273 1.06 20.27 19.42
CA ALA A 273 2.26 19.86 18.69
C ALA A 273 3.19 21.06 18.45
N GLY A 274 4.49 20.81 18.30
CA GLY A 274 5.49 21.85 18.04
C GLY A 274 5.48 22.96 19.12
N ASP A 275 5.43 24.22 18.69
CA ASP A 275 5.45 25.39 19.60
C ASP A 275 4.25 25.45 20.55
N ASP A 276 3.13 24.81 20.20
CA ASP A 276 1.92 24.78 21.04
C ASP A 276 2.18 24.01 22.34
N LEU A 277 3.08 23.01 22.34
CA LEU A 277 3.48 22.28 23.55
C LEU A 277 4.24 23.17 24.53
N ALA A 278 5.13 24.03 24.02
CA ALA A 278 5.92 24.93 24.85
C ALA A 278 5.07 26.06 25.46
N ASN A 279 4.04 26.51 24.73
CA ASN A 279 3.14 27.57 25.14
C ASN A 279 1.88 27.07 25.85
N ASN A 280 1.71 25.74 25.95
CA ASN A 280 0.52 25.07 26.49
C ASN A 280 -0.79 25.54 25.84
N VAL A 281 -0.81 25.60 24.50
CA VAL A 281 -1.98 25.99 23.71
C VAL A 281 -2.65 24.75 23.12
N TRP A 282 -3.87 24.45 23.54
CA TRP A 282 -4.66 23.34 22.99
C TRP A 282 -5.47 23.80 21.78
N LYS A 283 -5.52 22.95 20.75
CA LYS A 283 -6.32 23.17 19.54
C LYS A 283 -7.37 22.07 19.42
N SER A 284 -8.62 22.46 19.27
CA SER A 284 -9.72 21.52 19.03
C SER A 284 -9.69 21.02 17.59
N ASP A 285 -9.99 19.74 17.40
CA ASP A 285 -10.26 19.11 16.10
C ASP A 285 -11.27 17.97 16.28
N VAL A 286 -11.78 17.43 15.18
CA VAL A 286 -12.74 16.34 15.17
C VAL A 286 -12.18 15.16 14.40
N LEU A 287 -11.94 14.04 15.10
CA LEU A 287 -11.53 12.80 14.45
C LEU A 287 -12.74 12.06 13.88
N GLN A 288 -12.62 11.60 12.63
CA GLN A 288 -13.61 10.75 11.97
C GLN A 288 -12.92 9.66 11.15
N VAL A 289 -13.67 8.61 10.81
CA VAL A 289 -13.20 7.55 9.91
C VAL A 289 -12.75 8.15 8.58
N ASN A 290 -11.54 7.80 8.12
CA ASN A 290 -10.89 8.34 6.91
C ASN A 290 -10.54 9.84 6.94
N HIS A 291 -10.80 10.55 8.05
CA HIS A 291 -10.41 11.94 8.26
C HIS A 291 -9.48 12.03 9.49
N PRO A 292 -8.20 11.60 9.35
CA PRO A 292 -7.23 11.67 10.43
C PRO A 292 -6.76 13.11 10.67
N LEU A 293 -6.42 13.43 11.91
CA LEU A 293 -5.60 14.59 12.24
C LEU A 293 -4.22 14.43 11.57
N ARG A 294 -3.71 15.49 10.93
CA ARG A 294 -2.38 15.51 10.30
C ARG A 294 -1.58 16.67 10.88
N VAL A 295 -0.59 16.37 11.70
CA VAL A 295 0.15 17.37 12.46
C VAL A 295 1.61 16.95 12.61
N ALA A 296 2.53 17.89 12.40
CA ALA A 296 3.98 17.69 12.59
C ALA A 296 4.60 16.46 11.88
N GLY A 297 4.00 16.00 10.77
CA GLY A 297 4.44 14.79 10.03
C GLY A 297 3.75 13.49 10.48
N ASP A 298 3.08 13.54 11.62
CA ASP A 298 2.28 12.45 12.19
C ASP A 298 0.84 12.51 11.72
N ARG A 299 0.17 11.36 11.81
CA ARG A 299 -1.26 11.21 11.56
C ARG A 299 -1.88 10.43 12.70
N VAL A 300 -2.99 10.94 13.23
CA VAL A 300 -3.77 10.27 14.28
C VAL A 300 -5.06 9.76 13.65
N TYR A 301 -5.23 8.45 13.65
CA TYR A 301 -6.41 7.77 13.14
C TYR A 301 -7.27 7.26 14.30
N LEU A 302 -8.58 7.45 14.17
CA LEU A 302 -9.58 6.75 14.96
C LEU A 302 -9.76 5.33 14.38
N GLN A 303 -9.19 4.32 15.03
CA GLN A 303 -9.18 2.94 14.54
C GLN A 303 -10.27 2.06 15.14
N GLY A 304 -10.78 2.43 16.30
CA GLY A 304 -11.83 1.68 16.97
C GLY A 304 -12.30 2.38 18.23
N HIS A 305 -13.22 1.74 18.92
CA HIS A 305 -13.80 2.22 20.16
C HIS A 305 -14.29 1.05 21.00
N GLY A 306 -14.78 1.36 22.18
CA GLY A 306 -15.45 0.41 23.05
C GLY A 306 -15.86 1.08 24.35
N TYR A 307 -16.06 0.26 25.38
CA TYR A 307 -16.51 0.74 26.67
C TYR A 307 -15.53 0.34 27.77
N ALA A 308 -15.34 1.25 28.72
CA ALA A 308 -14.53 1.09 29.91
C ALA A 308 -15.44 1.11 31.14
N PRO A 309 -15.82 -0.06 31.69
CA PRO A 309 -16.59 -0.14 32.92
C PRO A 309 -15.88 0.55 34.09
N THR A 310 -16.65 1.27 34.89
CA THR A 310 -16.21 1.93 36.11
C THR A 310 -16.71 1.16 37.32
N PHE A 311 -15.80 0.78 38.21
CA PHE A 311 -16.14 0.14 39.47
C PHE A 311 -15.58 0.93 40.65
N THR A 312 -16.38 1.05 41.71
CA THR A 312 -15.94 1.58 43.00
C THR A 312 -15.90 0.44 44.02
N VAL A 313 -14.72 0.21 44.59
CA VAL A 313 -14.52 -0.72 45.71
C VAL A 313 -14.38 0.08 47.00
N THR A 314 -15.28 -0.15 47.95
CA THR A 314 -15.23 0.39 49.31
C THR A 314 -14.66 -0.66 50.24
N PHE A 315 -13.52 -0.40 50.84
CA PHE A 315 -12.84 -1.32 51.75
C PHE A 315 -13.46 -1.28 53.17
N PRO A 316 -13.15 -2.24 54.06
CA PRO A 316 -13.80 -2.34 55.37
C PRO A 316 -13.60 -1.12 56.29
N ASN A 317 -12.58 -0.30 56.04
CA ASN A 317 -12.33 0.97 56.74
C ASN A 317 -13.16 2.15 56.19
N GLY A 318 -13.96 1.93 55.14
CA GLY A 318 -14.76 2.95 54.46
C GLY A 318 -14.03 3.73 53.35
N GLU A 319 -12.74 3.49 53.14
CA GLU A 319 -12.00 4.13 52.05
C GLU A 319 -12.35 3.48 50.70
N THR A 320 -12.36 4.28 49.64
CA THR A 320 -12.79 3.84 48.31
C THR A 320 -11.67 3.90 47.28
N ARG A 321 -11.71 2.98 46.31
CA ARG A 321 -10.95 3.05 45.06
C ARG A 321 -11.91 2.94 43.90
N THR A 322 -11.86 3.92 42.99
CA THR A 322 -12.65 3.94 41.77
C THR A 322 -11.70 3.82 40.60
N GLU A 323 -11.96 2.85 39.72
CA GLU A 323 -11.14 2.60 38.55
C GLU A 323 -12.05 2.47 37.33
N THR A 324 -11.61 3.02 36.20
CA THR A 324 -12.24 2.93 34.89
C THR A 324 -11.23 2.34 33.93
N ILE A 325 -11.49 1.14 33.43
CA ILE A 325 -10.54 0.40 32.58
C ILE A 325 -11.27 -0.13 31.36
N GLN A 326 -10.62 -0.02 30.19
CA GLN A 326 -11.09 -0.54 28.92
C GLN A 326 -11.28 -2.06 28.96
N TRP A 327 -12.45 -2.54 28.55
CA TRP A 327 -12.70 -3.97 28.37
C TRP A 327 -12.72 -4.28 26.87
N GLN A 328 -12.23 -5.47 26.49
CA GLN A 328 -12.10 -5.84 25.08
C GLN A 328 -13.46 -6.24 24.49
N PRO A 329 -13.88 -5.64 23.37
CA PRO A 329 -15.04 -6.12 22.62
C PRO A 329 -14.80 -7.55 22.12
N THR A 330 -15.59 -8.50 22.62
CA THR A 330 -15.61 -9.90 22.17
C THR A 330 -16.58 -10.14 21.03
N ASP A 331 -17.60 -9.27 20.91
CA ASP A 331 -18.54 -9.22 19.80
C ASP A 331 -18.44 -7.86 19.12
N ALA A 332 -18.06 -7.84 17.84
CA ALA A 332 -17.87 -6.61 17.07
C ALA A 332 -19.19 -5.95 16.62
N THR A 333 -20.33 -6.63 16.78
CA THR A 333 -21.66 -6.14 16.38
C THR A 333 -22.45 -5.59 17.55
N THR A 334 -22.37 -6.23 18.72
CA THR A 334 -23.13 -5.83 19.93
C THR A 334 -22.24 -5.19 21.00
N PHE A 335 -20.91 -5.18 20.79
CA PHE A 335 -19.92 -4.67 21.75
C PHE A 335 -20.04 -5.32 23.13
N LEU A 336 -20.48 -6.59 23.19
CA LEU A 336 -20.28 -7.41 24.37
C LEU A 336 -18.79 -7.50 24.63
N SER A 337 -18.35 -7.04 25.79
CA SER A 337 -16.94 -6.91 26.14
C SER A 337 -16.58 -7.79 27.32
N SER A 338 -15.33 -8.24 27.37
CA SER A 338 -14.78 -8.97 28.52
C SER A 338 -13.52 -8.29 29.03
N GLY A 339 -13.30 -8.34 30.33
CA GLY A 339 -12.10 -7.75 30.92
C GLY A 339 -11.87 -8.15 32.36
N VAL A 340 -10.73 -7.68 32.87
CA VAL A 340 -10.31 -7.84 34.25
C VAL A 340 -9.88 -6.50 34.83
N MET A 341 -10.32 -6.23 36.05
CA MET A 341 -9.89 -5.10 36.86
C MET A 341 -9.25 -5.60 38.15
N ARG A 342 -8.11 -5.04 38.53
CA ARG A 342 -7.36 -5.40 39.75
C ARG A 342 -7.19 -4.15 40.58
N ILE A 343 -7.63 -4.19 41.83
CA ILE A 343 -7.69 -3.03 42.72
C ILE A 343 -6.92 -3.37 43.99
N ASP A 344 -5.91 -2.55 44.25
CA ASP A 344 -5.09 -2.65 45.46
C ASP A 344 -5.75 -1.89 46.62
N PRO A 345 -5.66 -2.38 47.87
CA PRO A 345 -6.19 -1.66 49.01
C PRO A 345 -5.58 -0.26 49.17
N PRO A 346 -6.30 0.67 49.83
CA PRO A 346 -5.76 1.97 50.21
C PRO A 346 -4.46 1.85 51.01
N GLY A 347 -3.53 2.78 50.76
CA GLY A 347 -2.24 2.77 51.42
C GLY A 347 -2.38 2.89 52.93
N GLY A 348 -1.71 2.02 53.68
CA GLY A 348 -1.73 2.03 55.15
C GLY A 348 -2.83 1.18 55.80
N LEU A 349 -3.83 0.71 55.05
CA LEU A 349 -4.86 -0.20 55.59
C LEU A 349 -4.27 -1.55 56.00
N TYR A 350 -3.34 -2.07 55.20
CA TYR A 350 -2.55 -3.27 55.48
C TYR A 350 -1.06 -2.92 55.43
N PRO A 351 -0.41 -2.65 56.57
CA PRO A 351 0.98 -2.22 56.62
C PRO A 351 1.96 -3.30 56.13
N ASP A 352 1.62 -4.57 56.36
CA ASP A 352 2.41 -5.71 55.89
C ASP A 352 2.07 -6.05 54.42
N ALA A 353 3.11 -6.30 53.63
CA ALA A 353 2.95 -6.54 52.20
C ALA A 353 2.27 -7.89 51.89
N GLU A 354 2.43 -8.93 52.72
CA GLU A 354 1.68 -10.18 52.55
C GLU A 354 0.20 -9.98 52.86
N ASP A 355 -0.11 -9.24 53.93
CA ASP A 355 -1.50 -9.00 54.30
C ASP A 355 -2.20 -8.08 53.29
N ARG A 356 -1.50 -7.08 52.73
CA ARG A 356 -2.01 -6.29 51.61
C ARG A 356 -2.34 -7.18 50.41
N ARG A 357 -1.42 -8.07 50.01
CA ARG A 357 -1.63 -9.01 48.90
C ARG A 357 -2.85 -9.92 49.11
N LYS A 358 -3.09 -10.39 50.34
CA LYS A 358 -4.28 -11.22 50.66
C LYS A 358 -5.61 -10.46 50.58
N ASN A 359 -5.58 -9.13 50.55
CA ASN A 359 -6.77 -8.28 50.55
C ASN A 359 -6.96 -7.47 49.26
N GLN A 360 -6.19 -7.73 48.21
CA GLN A 360 -6.46 -7.17 46.88
C GLN A 360 -7.76 -7.74 46.31
N ILE A 361 -8.43 -6.93 45.48
CA ILE A 361 -9.68 -7.29 44.82
C ILE A 361 -9.43 -7.43 43.33
N ALA A 362 -9.95 -8.49 42.73
CA ALA A 362 -10.01 -8.65 41.28
C ALA A 362 -11.45 -8.86 40.82
N ILE A 363 -11.82 -8.21 39.72
CA ILE A 363 -13.13 -8.29 39.09
C ILE A 363 -12.88 -8.81 37.67
N GLU A 364 -13.47 -9.95 37.33
CA GLU A 364 -13.38 -10.55 35.99
C GLU A 364 -14.80 -10.80 35.48
N GLY A 365 -15.11 -10.45 34.23
CA GLY A 365 -16.46 -10.67 33.73
C GLY A 365 -16.77 -10.12 32.35
N LEU A 366 -18.06 -9.96 32.09
CA LEU A 366 -18.64 -9.41 30.87
C LEU A 366 -19.32 -8.07 31.12
N PHE A 367 -19.20 -7.16 30.18
CA PHE A 367 -19.94 -5.90 30.10
C PHE A 367 -20.79 -5.89 28.83
N ALA A 368 -22.07 -5.55 28.96
CA ALA A 368 -22.98 -5.37 27.85
C ALA A 368 -23.46 -3.91 27.82
N PRO A 369 -23.28 -3.17 26.71
CA PRO A 369 -23.79 -1.81 26.58
C PRO A 369 -25.33 -1.75 26.52
N THR A 370 -25.97 -2.76 25.91
CA THR A 370 -27.41 -2.97 26.00
C THR A 370 -27.67 -4.40 26.46
N ALA A 371 -27.93 -4.56 27.75
CA ALA A 371 -28.06 -5.85 28.40
C ALA A 371 -29.22 -6.68 27.84
N PHE A 372 -28.93 -7.95 27.58
CA PHE A 372 -29.93 -8.97 27.29
C PHE A 372 -29.63 -10.21 28.13
N PHE A 373 -30.60 -10.64 28.92
CA PHE A 373 -30.43 -11.80 29.80
C PHE A 373 -31.17 -13.00 29.24
N HIS A 374 -30.44 -14.12 29.11
CA HIS A 374 -31.04 -15.45 28.96
C HIS A 374 -30.85 -16.19 30.28
N ASP A 375 -31.91 -16.23 31.10
CA ASP A 375 -31.86 -16.61 32.52
C ASP A 375 -30.85 -15.76 33.32
N LYS A 376 -29.69 -16.32 33.65
CA LYS A 376 -28.60 -15.65 34.38
C LYS A 376 -27.42 -15.25 33.49
N LEU A 377 -27.43 -15.67 32.22
CA LEU A 377 -26.36 -15.39 31.28
C LEU A 377 -26.58 -14.01 30.66
N LEU A 378 -25.59 -13.13 30.86
CA LEU A 378 -25.56 -11.81 30.24
C LEU A 378 -25.06 -11.92 28.80
N SER A 379 -25.76 -11.25 27.90
CA SER A 379 -25.38 -10.97 26.52
C SER A 379 -25.65 -9.49 26.23
N SER A 380 -25.22 -9.01 25.06
CA SER A 380 -25.60 -7.70 24.53
C SER A 380 -26.56 -7.88 23.35
N SER A 381 -27.56 -7.00 23.22
CA SER A 381 -28.50 -7.00 22.08
C SER A 381 -28.27 -5.86 21.09
N PHE A 382 -27.57 -4.80 21.49
CA PHE A 382 -27.34 -3.61 20.67
C PHE A 382 -26.02 -2.91 21.05
N PRO A 383 -25.27 -2.34 20.08
CA PRO A 383 -23.93 -1.80 20.35
C PRO A 383 -23.90 -0.47 21.12
N ALA A 384 -24.93 0.37 20.99
CA ALA A 384 -25.02 1.61 21.75
C ALA A 384 -25.28 1.34 23.24
N MET A 385 -24.74 2.17 24.13
CA MET A 385 -24.96 2.02 25.57
C MET A 385 -26.32 2.59 25.99
N THR A 386 -27.33 1.73 26.12
CA THR A 386 -28.72 2.13 26.44
C THR A 386 -29.28 1.52 27.73
N ASP A 387 -28.88 0.29 28.06
CA ASP A 387 -29.18 -0.39 29.34
C ASP A 387 -27.94 -1.18 29.77
N PRO A 388 -26.87 -0.50 30.23
CA PRO A 388 -25.62 -1.17 30.53
C PRO A 388 -25.77 -2.11 31.73
N ALA A 389 -25.12 -3.27 31.66
CA ALA A 389 -25.00 -4.18 32.79
C ALA A 389 -23.69 -4.96 32.73
N VAL A 390 -23.29 -5.49 33.89
CA VAL A 390 -22.12 -6.37 34.00
C VAL A 390 -22.51 -7.71 34.61
N ALA A 391 -21.80 -8.75 34.23
CA ALA A 391 -21.85 -10.08 34.85
C ALA A 391 -20.43 -10.43 35.30
N ILE A 392 -20.18 -10.35 36.60
CA ILE A 392 -18.83 -10.38 37.17
C ILE A 392 -18.65 -11.49 38.20
N ASP A 393 -17.44 -12.00 38.23
CA ASP A 393 -16.87 -12.77 39.32
C ASP A 393 -15.94 -11.85 40.14
N ILE A 394 -16.21 -11.74 41.45
CA ILE A 394 -15.38 -10.96 42.37
C ILE A 394 -14.46 -11.91 43.10
N TYR A 395 -13.16 -11.65 43.04
CA TYR A 395 -12.11 -12.40 43.70
C TYR A 395 -11.41 -11.54 44.74
N LYS A 396 -10.89 -12.20 45.78
CA LYS A 396 -10.06 -11.60 46.81
C LYS A 396 -8.79 -12.41 47.00
N GLY A 397 -7.64 -11.74 47.09
CA GLY A 397 -6.33 -12.35 47.26
C GLY A 397 -5.30 -11.81 46.27
N ASP A 398 -4.21 -12.55 46.08
CA ASP A 398 -3.05 -12.07 45.31
C ASP A 398 -3.40 -11.93 43.82
N THR A 399 -3.48 -10.68 43.35
CA THR A 399 -3.86 -10.36 41.97
C THR A 399 -2.66 -10.33 41.00
N GLY A 400 -1.44 -10.48 41.53
CA GLY A 400 -0.20 -10.41 40.75
C GLY A 400 0.31 -8.99 40.47
N LEU A 401 -0.37 -7.93 40.95
CA LEU A 401 -0.01 -6.53 40.72
C LEU A 401 1.43 -6.17 41.15
N ASP A 402 1.94 -6.83 42.20
CA ASP A 402 3.25 -6.52 42.77
C ASP A 402 4.40 -7.40 42.23
N THR A 403 4.12 -8.30 41.28
CA THR A 403 5.09 -9.33 40.86
C THR A 403 6.15 -8.81 39.89
N GLY A 404 5.92 -7.66 39.24
CA GLY A 404 6.76 -7.16 38.15
C GLY A 404 6.65 -7.99 36.86
N LEU A 405 5.81 -9.04 36.84
CA LEU A 405 5.54 -9.86 35.67
C LEU A 405 4.38 -9.27 34.87
N PRO A 406 4.47 -9.21 33.52
CA PRO A 406 3.33 -8.84 32.68
C PRO A 406 2.10 -9.69 32.99
N GLN A 407 0.94 -9.05 33.14
CA GLN A 407 -0.34 -9.71 33.42
C GLN A 407 -1.32 -9.47 32.25
N SER A 408 -2.24 -10.41 32.05
CA SER A 408 -3.33 -10.27 31.08
C SER A 408 -4.35 -9.23 31.55
N LEU A 409 -4.79 -8.36 30.64
CA LEU A 409 -5.90 -7.41 30.86
C LEU A 409 -7.27 -8.08 30.68
N PHE A 410 -7.33 -9.26 30.06
CA PHE A 410 -8.59 -9.93 29.69
C PHE A 410 -8.93 -11.13 30.57
N THR A 411 -7.94 -11.70 31.25
CA THR A 411 -8.11 -12.93 32.04
C THR A 411 -7.26 -12.89 33.31
N LEU A 412 -7.79 -13.50 34.38
CA LEU A 412 -7.04 -13.70 35.61
C LEU A 412 -6.05 -14.86 35.50
N ASN A 413 -4.99 -14.81 36.30
CA ASN A 413 -3.99 -15.86 36.35
C ASN A 413 -4.59 -17.12 36.97
N GLN A 414 -4.83 -18.14 36.14
CA GLN A 414 -5.44 -19.39 36.55
C GLN A 414 -4.58 -20.17 37.57
N GLU A 415 -3.26 -20.01 37.54
CA GLU A 415 -2.37 -20.65 38.51
C GLU A 415 -2.59 -20.09 39.92
N MET A 416 -2.77 -18.76 40.05
CA MET A 416 -3.07 -18.12 41.34
C MET A 416 -4.41 -18.60 41.92
N ILE A 417 -5.40 -18.79 41.05
CA ILE A 417 -6.72 -19.32 41.44
C ILE A 417 -6.59 -20.78 41.89
N ASN A 418 -5.91 -21.62 41.11
CA ASN A 418 -5.73 -23.04 41.41
C ASN A 418 -4.89 -23.27 42.69
N GLN A 419 -3.94 -22.39 42.98
CA GLN A 419 -3.15 -22.41 44.22
C GLN A 419 -3.92 -21.90 45.45
N GLY A 420 -5.14 -21.37 45.26
CA GLY A 420 -5.93 -20.77 46.33
C GLY A 420 -5.39 -19.42 46.83
N ARG A 421 -4.48 -18.78 46.06
CA ARG A 421 -3.95 -17.45 46.37
C ARG A 421 -4.92 -16.34 46.00
N LEU A 422 -5.77 -16.60 45.00
CA LEU A 422 -6.86 -15.71 44.57
C LEU A 422 -8.17 -16.50 44.61
N VAL A 423 -9.08 -16.11 45.51
CA VAL A 423 -10.28 -16.90 45.81
C VAL A 423 -11.53 -16.14 45.40
N LYS A 424 -12.40 -16.78 44.62
CA LYS A 424 -13.70 -16.24 44.24
C LYS A 424 -14.57 -16.05 45.47
N GLN A 425 -15.04 -14.83 45.68
CA GLN A 425 -15.92 -14.45 46.79
C GLN A 425 -17.39 -14.41 46.36
N ASP A 426 -17.66 -13.95 45.14
CA ASP A 426 -19.03 -13.77 44.65
C ASP A 426 -19.13 -13.86 43.12
N ARG A 427 -20.35 -14.12 42.62
CA ARG A 427 -20.73 -14.06 41.21
C ARG A 427 -22.08 -13.35 41.10
N ILE A 428 -22.09 -12.19 40.46
CA ILE A 428 -23.28 -11.34 40.42
C ILE A 428 -23.41 -10.57 39.11
N ASN A 429 -24.66 -10.27 38.75
CA ASN A 429 -24.97 -9.34 37.67
C ASN A 429 -25.36 -8.00 38.31
N LEU A 430 -24.77 -6.90 37.86
CA LEU A 430 -25.03 -5.56 38.41
C LEU A 430 -25.46 -4.61 37.28
N LYS A 431 -26.45 -3.78 37.59
CA LYS A 431 -26.76 -2.55 36.84
C LYS A 431 -26.06 -1.34 37.48
N PRO A 432 -25.92 -0.21 36.76
CA PRO A 432 -25.28 0.98 37.30
C PRO A 432 -25.93 1.42 38.63
N GLY A 433 -25.09 1.67 39.63
CA GLY A 433 -25.48 2.00 40.99
C GLY A 433 -25.68 0.81 41.92
N GLU A 434 -25.81 -0.42 41.40
CA GLU A 434 -25.92 -1.64 42.20
C GLU A 434 -24.56 -2.10 42.73
N ALA A 435 -24.57 -2.72 43.91
CA ALA A 435 -23.36 -3.18 44.59
C ALA A 435 -23.54 -4.56 45.25
N SER A 436 -22.43 -5.28 45.42
CA SER A 436 -22.34 -6.48 46.24
C SER A 436 -21.41 -6.27 47.42
N THR A 437 -21.81 -6.73 48.60
CA THR A 437 -20.99 -6.68 49.82
C THR A 437 -20.45 -8.06 50.14
N LEU A 438 -19.14 -8.16 50.24
CA LEU A 438 -18.40 -9.37 50.59
C LEU A 438 -18.44 -9.63 52.10
N SER A 439 -18.06 -10.84 52.50
CA SER A 439 -18.11 -11.30 53.90
C SER A 439 -17.25 -10.50 54.89
N ASP A 440 -16.24 -9.77 54.39
CA ASP A 440 -15.33 -8.93 55.17
C ASP A 440 -15.80 -7.48 55.28
N GLY A 441 -16.93 -7.12 54.67
CA GLY A 441 -17.46 -5.75 54.60
C GLY A 441 -16.99 -4.95 53.39
N THR A 442 -16.10 -5.49 52.55
CA THR A 442 -15.73 -4.87 51.28
C THR A 442 -16.94 -4.82 50.35
N THR A 443 -17.22 -3.68 49.74
CA THR A 443 -18.35 -3.50 48.81
C THR A 443 -17.86 -3.14 47.42
N VAL A 444 -18.33 -3.85 46.40
CA VAL A 444 -18.01 -3.59 44.99
C VAL A 444 -19.25 -3.06 44.30
N ARG A 445 -19.20 -1.83 43.80
CA ARG A 445 -20.29 -1.16 43.08
C ARG A 445 -19.92 -0.98 41.61
N PHE A 446 -20.87 -1.23 40.71
CA PHE A 446 -20.75 -0.88 39.31
C PHE A 446 -21.30 0.52 39.09
N ASP A 447 -20.49 1.48 38.64
CA ASP A 447 -20.89 2.89 38.52
C ASP A 447 -21.47 3.23 37.12
N GLY A 448 -21.21 2.39 36.12
CA GLY A 448 -21.51 2.66 34.71
C GLY A 448 -20.29 2.37 33.85
N ALA A 449 -20.25 2.89 32.63
CA ALA A 449 -19.08 2.78 31.76
C ALA A 449 -18.86 4.08 30.99
N GLU A 450 -17.61 4.34 30.66
CA GLU A 450 -17.20 5.43 29.76
C GLU A 450 -16.91 4.86 28.37
N GLU A 451 -17.07 5.68 27.34
CA GLU A 451 -16.57 5.31 26.01
C GLU A 451 -15.06 5.49 25.95
N PHE A 452 -14.38 4.68 25.14
CA PHE A 452 -12.98 4.88 24.81
C PHE A 452 -12.79 4.84 23.30
N VAL A 453 -11.71 5.46 22.84
CA VAL A 453 -11.23 5.37 21.46
C VAL A 453 -9.90 4.65 21.39
N ASN A 454 -9.68 3.91 20.32
CA ASN A 454 -8.38 3.38 19.94
C ASN A 454 -7.77 4.33 18.90
N LEU A 455 -6.72 5.03 19.30
CA LEU A 455 -5.98 5.96 18.45
C LEU A 455 -4.73 5.28 17.92
N GLN A 456 -4.52 5.39 16.61
CA GLN A 456 -3.27 5.03 15.97
C GLN A 456 -2.52 6.29 15.56
N VAL A 457 -1.33 6.49 16.12
CA VAL A 457 -0.40 7.53 15.72
C VAL A 457 0.61 6.92 14.75
N SER A 458 0.66 7.43 13.52
CA SER A 458 1.58 6.95 12.49
C SER A 458 2.46 8.07 11.96
N HIS A 459 3.75 7.80 11.81
CA HIS A 459 4.70 8.65 11.11
C HIS A 459 5.20 7.93 9.85
N ASP A 460 5.01 8.54 8.68
CA ASP A 460 5.54 8.05 7.41
C ASP A 460 6.16 9.20 6.60
N PRO A 461 7.50 9.34 6.59
CA PRO A 461 8.18 10.41 5.87
C PRO A 461 8.17 10.19 4.34
N ALA A 462 7.87 8.99 3.87
CA ALA A 462 7.89 8.65 2.45
C ALA A 462 6.52 8.78 1.78
N GLN A 463 5.43 8.98 2.53
CA GLN A 463 4.06 9.00 1.98
C GLN A 463 3.86 10.02 0.85
N THR A 464 4.43 11.23 0.97
CA THR A 464 4.34 12.24 -0.11
C THR A 464 5.03 11.75 -1.38
N TRP A 465 6.17 11.07 -1.25
CA TRP A 465 6.88 10.47 -2.39
C TRP A 465 6.09 9.32 -2.99
N VAL A 466 5.43 8.50 -2.18
CA VAL A 466 4.50 7.46 -2.65
C VAL A 466 3.42 8.08 -3.55
N LEU A 467 2.80 9.18 -3.11
CA LEU A 467 1.80 9.90 -3.91
C LEU A 467 2.38 10.44 -5.22
N VAL A 468 3.54 11.10 -5.16
CA VAL A 468 4.21 11.64 -6.35
C VAL A 468 4.49 10.53 -7.36
N PHE A 469 5.07 9.41 -6.93
CA PHE A 469 5.39 8.30 -7.82
C PHE A 469 4.15 7.57 -8.34
N ALA A 470 3.07 7.49 -7.57
CA ALA A 470 1.80 6.98 -8.04
C ALA A 470 1.20 7.85 -9.17
N LEU A 471 1.24 9.18 -9.01
CA LEU A 471 0.76 10.12 -10.03
C LEU A 471 1.62 10.10 -11.29
N THR A 472 2.95 10.07 -11.16
CA THR A 472 3.85 9.99 -12.32
C THR A 472 3.74 8.64 -13.03
N MET A 473 3.53 7.55 -12.29
CA MET A 473 3.26 6.23 -12.84
C MET A 473 1.98 6.25 -13.69
N MET A 474 0.87 6.76 -13.14
CA MET A 474 -0.41 6.88 -13.86
C MET A 474 -0.26 7.74 -15.12
N SER A 475 0.42 8.88 -15.00
CA SER A 475 0.68 9.78 -16.13
C SER A 475 1.54 9.11 -17.21
N GLY A 476 2.59 8.38 -16.82
CA GLY A 476 3.45 7.63 -17.75
C GLY A 476 2.67 6.55 -18.51
N LEU A 477 1.77 5.84 -17.81
CA LEU A 477 0.88 4.85 -18.43
C LEU A 477 -0.07 5.52 -19.43
N LEU A 478 -0.73 6.62 -19.04
CA LEU A 478 -1.66 7.36 -19.91
C LEU A 478 -0.96 7.82 -21.19
N VAL A 479 0.21 8.45 -21.07
CA VAL A 479 1.04 8.90 -22.20
C VAL A 479 1.43 7.72 -23.09
N SER A 480 1.84 6.60 -22.49
CA SER A 480 2.21 5.38 -23.22
C SER A 480 1.03 4.79 -23.98
N LEU A 481 -0.21 4.85 -23.48
CA LEU A 481 -1.36 4.27 -24.14
C LEU A 481 -1.93 5.18 -25.24
N VAL A 482 -2.06 6.49 -24.96
CA VAL A 482 -2.68 7.47 -25.87
C VAL A 482 -1.79 7.78 -27.08
N ILE A 483 -0.47 7.85 -26.89
CA ILE A 483 0.43 8.24 -27.98
C ILE A 483 0.73 7.05 -28.88
N LYS A 484 0.28 7.14 -30.14
CA LYS A 484 0.54 6.13 -31.17
C LYS A 484 1.85 6.42 -31.90
N ARG A 485 2.61 5.37 -32.23
CA ARG A 485 3.87 5.50 -32.97
C ARG A 485 3.66 5.21 -34.45
N ARG A 486 3.91 6.22 -35.27
CA ARG A 486 3.75 6.16 -36.72
C ARG A 486 5.07 6.43 -37.43
N ARG A 487 5.30 5.73 -38.52
CA ARG A 487 6.40 5.98 -39.46
C ARG A 487 5.85 6.08 -40.86
N VAL A 488 6.31 7.08 -41.58
CA VAL A 488 5.92 7.33 -42.96
C VAL A 488 7.18 7.61 -43.77
N TRP A 489 7.22 7.03 -44.96
CA TRP A 489 8.27 7.29 -45.93
C TRP A 489 7.63 7.82 -47.21
N VAL A 490 8.26 8.84 -47.76
CA VAL A 490 7.94 9.41 -49.07
C VAL A 490 9.16 9.22 -49.94
N ARG A 491 8.95 8.72 -51.15
CA ARG A 491 9.96 8.65 -52.19
C ARG A 491 9.45 9.40 -53.40
N LEU A 492 10.28 10.29 -53.92
CA LEU A 492 10.00 11.12 -55.06
C LEU A 492 11.06 10.83 -56.13
N LEU A 493 10.59 10.39 -57.29
CA LEU A 493 11.42 10.02 -58.44
C LEU A 493 10.94 10.84 -59.63
N ALA A 494 11.85 11.27 -60.50
CA ALA A 494 11.44 11.83 -61.80
C ALA A 494 10.69 10.76 -62.61
N ASP A 495 9.57 11.14 -63.22
CA ASP A 495 8.82 10.28 -64.13
C ASP A 495 9.51 10.23 -65.51
N ALA A 496 8.99 9.41 -66.42
CA ALA A 496 9.46 9.38 -67.82
C ALA A 496 9.30 10.75 -68.52
N ASP A 497 8.32 11.56 -68.08
CA ASP A 497 8.23 12.99 -68.41
C ASP A 497 9.02 13.80 -67.35
N PRO A 498 10.07 14.56 -67.75
CA PRO A 498 10.87 15.37 -66.83
C PRO A 498 10.08 16.44 -66.05
N ARG A 499 8.85 16.75 -66.47
CA ARG A 499 7.95 17.68 -65.79
C ARG A 499 7.09 17.03 -64.71
N ARG A 500 7.19 15.71 -64.54
CA ARG A 500 6.38 14.93 -63.59
C ARG A 500 7.26 14.17 -62.60
N THR A 501 6.68 13.95 -61.42
CA THR A 501 7.31 13.24 -60.31
C THR A 501 6.39 12.10 -59.87
N VAL A 502 6.96 10.90 -59.76
CA VAL A 502 6.30 9.76 -59.12
C VAL A 502 6.48 9.87 -57.61
N VAL A 503 5.36 9.95 -56.88
CA VAL A 503 5.33 10.01 -55.41
C VAL A 503 4.88 8.65 -54.86
N GLU A 504 5.80 7.93 -54.22
CA GLU A 504 5.51 6.71 -53.48
C GLU A 504 5.42 7.03 -51.98
N LEU A 505 4.31 6.65 -51.36
CA LEU A 505 4.04 6.81 -49.94
C LEU A 505 3.94 5.43 -49.29
N GLY A 506 4.68 5.23 -48.21
CA GLY A 506 4.66 3.99 -47.42
C GLY A 506 4.43 4.29 -45.95
N GLY A 507 3.52 3.54 -45.32
CA GLY A 507 3.13 3.73 -43.93
C GLY A 507 3.38 2.49 -43.08
N LEU A 508 3.88 2.68 -41.85
CA LEU A 508 4.00 1.62 -40.86
C LEU A 508 3.56 2.10 -39.47
N ALA A 509 2.51 1.48 -38.95
CA ALA A 509 2.20 1.52 -37.53
C ALA A 509 3.14 0.56 -36.78
N ARG A 510 3.94 1.10 -35.83
CA ARG A 510 4.76 0.27 -34.94
C ARG A 510 4.01 -0.18 -33.69
N THR A 511 2.86 0.43 -33.42
CA THR A 511 2.02 0.15 -32.26
C THR A 511 0.59 0.47 -32.65
N ASP A 512 -0.34 -0.39 -32.24
CA ASP A 512 -1.76 -0.29 -32.57
C ASP A 512 -2.03 -0.21 -34.09
N GLN A 513 -2.24 -1.39 -34.70
CA GLN A 513 -2.57 -1.54 -36.12
C GLN A 513 -4.04 -1.17 -36.42
N ALA A 514 -4.91 -1.14 -35.40
CA ALA A 514 -6.32 -0.86 -35.60
C ALA A 514 -6.52 0.60 -36.05
N GLY A 515 -7.30 0.80 -37.10
CA GLY A 515 -7.58 2.12 -37.69
C GLY A 515 -6.40 2.78 -38.40
N TRP A 516 -5.23 2.14 -38.50
CA TRP A 516 -4.07 2.73 -39.19
C TRP A 516 -4.29 2.88 -40.70
N GLY A 517 -5.03 1.96 -41.34
CA GLY A 517 -5.30 2.05 -42.78
C GLY A 517 -6.01 3.35 -43.17
N GLU A 518 -7.12 3.66 -42.49
CA GLU A 518 -7.90 4.88 -42.70
C GLU A 518 -7.12 6.14 -42.28
N GLU A 519 -6.41 6.10 -41.15
CA GLU A 519 -5.53 7.20 -40.72
C GLU A 519 -4.42 7.48 -41.75
N PHE A 520 -3.86 6.42 -42.36
CA PHE A 520 -2.83 6.52 -43.37
C PHE A 520 -3.37 7.07 -44.69
N ASP A 521 -4.57 6.64 -45.11
CA ASP A 521 -5.19 7.15 -46.33
C ASP A 521 -5.51 8.64 -46.21
N ASN A 522 -6.12 9.07 -45.10
CA ASN A 522 -6.34 10.49 -44.79
C ASN A 522 -5.02 11.28 -44.75
N LEU A 523 -3.94 10.66 -44.24
CA LEU A 523 -2.63 11.28 -44.24
C LEU A 523 -2.06 11.40 -45.66
N CYS A 524 -2.18 10.37 -46.49
CA CYS A 524 -1.76 10.41 -47.89
C CYS A 524 -2.48 11.52 -48.66
N GLU A 525 -3.80 11.61 -48.52
CA GLU A 525 -4.62 12.68 -49.11
C GLU A 525 -4.13 14.06 -48.67
N ARG A 526 -3.89 14.26 -47.36
CA ARG A 526 -3.34 15.53 -46.87
C ARG A 526 -1.94 15.85 -47.40
N LEU A 527 -1.09 14.84 -47.54
CA LEU A 527 0.29 15.02 -48.04
C LEU A 527 0.33 15.43 -49.52
N ILE A 528 -0.66 14.99 -50.30
CA ILE A 528 -0.77 15.31 -51.73
C ILE A 528 -1.74 16.46 -52.03
N ALA A 529 -2.52 16.95 -51.05
CA ALA A 529 -3.57 17.95 -51.27
C ALA A 529 -3.08 19.23 -51.97
N ASP A 530 -1.86 19.68 -51.64
CA ASP A 530 -1.24 20.87 -52.23
C ASP A 530 -0.35 20.55 -53.44
N VAL A 531 -0.28 19.28 -53.83
CA VAL A 531 0.48 18.79 -54.99
C VAL A 531 -0.50 18.62 -56.15
N LYS A 532 -0.21 19.19 -57.32
CA LYS A 532 -1.04 18.98 -58.52
C LYS A 532 -0.89 17.54 -59.00
N THR A 533 -1.79 16.66 -58.60
CA THR A 533 -1.80 15.26 -59.04
C THR A 533 -2.47 15.13 -60.41
N VAL A 534 -1.90 14.32 -61.28
CA VAL A 534 -2.50 14.00 -62.58
C VAL A 534 -3.45 12.82 -62.39
N ASP A 535 -4.76 13.05 -62.58
CA ASP A 535 -5.74 11.95 -62.57
C ASP A 535 -5.42 10.95 -63.68
N ALA A 536 -5.13 9.70 -63.29
CA ALA A 536 -4.87 8.58 -64.19
C ALA A 536 -6.04 8.30 -65.17
N ASN A 537 -7.23 8.87 -64.93
CA ASN A 537 -8.40 8.71 -65.80
C ASN A 537 -8.48 9.71 -66.97
N SER A 538 -7.55 10.66 -67.10
CA SER A 538 -7.59 11.65 -68.19
C SER A 538 -6.79 11.27 -69.45
N VAL A 539 -6.07 10.13 -69.44
CA VAL A 539 -5.24 9.70 -70.59
C VAL A 539 -6.03 8.86 -71.61
N ASN A 540 -7.20 8.33 -71.25
CA ASN A 540 -7.91 7.35 -72.11
C ASN A 540 -9.00 7.94 -73.03
N THR A 541 -9.21 9.27 -73.06
CA THR A 541 -10.30 9.90 -73.85
C THR A 541 -9.84 10.59 -75.14
N LYS A 542 -8.55 10.54 -75.49
CA LYS A 542 -8.04 11.21 -76.71
C LYS A 542 -7.73 10.28 -77.90
N ASN A 543 -7.86 8.96 -77.76
CA ASN A 543 -7.58 8.02 -78.86
C ASN A 543 -8.82 7.53 -79.62
N ASP A 544 -10.04 7.93 -79.25
CA ASP A 544 -11.28 7.49 -79.91
C ASP A 544 -11.98 8.58 -80.76
N GLN A 545 -11.29 9.69 -81.06
CA GLN A 545 -11.79 10.73 -81.96
C GLN A 545 -10.75 11.11 -83.03
N GLU A 546 -10.38 10.15 -83.86
CA GLU A 546 -9.89 10.42 -85.23
C GLU A 546 -10.10 9.14 -86.05
N ASN A 547 -11.24 9.08 -86.74
CA ASN A 547 -11.54 8.18 -87.83
C ASN A 547 -11.97 9.04 -89.02
#